data_AF-A0A1G1IP19-F1
#
_entry.id   AF-A0A1G1IP19-F1
#
_cell.length_a   1.000
_cell.length_b   1.000
_cell.length_c   1.000
_cell.angle_alpha   90.00
_cell.angle_beta   90.00
_cell.angle_gamma   90.00
#
_symmetry.space_group_name_H-M   'P 1'
#
loop_
_entity.id
_entity.type
_entity.pdbx_description
1 polymer ?
#
loop_
_entity_poly.entity_id
_entity_poly.type
_entity_poly.pdbx_seq_one_letter_code
_entity_poly.pdbx_strand_id
1 'polypeptide(L)'
;MSTLSIELSWKKANLYKWANILALITIFYNIIEGIVSVFFGFKDETIALFGFGIDSFVEVISGVGIWHMIRRLKQNGNENPDRFEKDALRVTGTAFYILAIGLVIIAILNIYQGHKPETTLWGIIISVISISTMWALIHYKLKIGNKLNSQAILTDAACT
;
A
#
# COMPACT_ATOMS: atom_id res chain seq x y z
N MET A 1 -19.29 -34.05 10.49
CA MET A 1 -19.25 -32.69 11.10
C MET A 1 -17.83 -32.25 11.48
N SER A 2 -16.91 -33.15 11.84
CA SER A 2 -15.50 -32.82 12.18
C SER A 2 -14.56 -32.61 10.98
N THR A 3 -14.79 -33.25 9.84
CA THR A 3 -13.94 -33.11 8.64
C THR A 3 -14.08 -31.74 7.98
N LEU A 4 -15.32 -31.23 7.90
CA LEU A 4 -15.63 -29.91 7.33
C LEU A 4 -15.03 -28.76 8.16
N SER A 5 -15.03 -28.87 9.50
CA SER A 5 -14.44 -27.85 10.38
C SER A 5 -12.91 -27.82 10.31
N ILE A 6 -12.28 -28.99 10.17
CA ILE A 6 -10.83 -29.12 9.96
C ILE A 6 -10.44 -28.53 8.61
N GLU A 7 -11.17 -28.83 7.54
CA GLU A 7 -10.88 -28.31 6.19
C GLU A 7 -11.05 -26.78 6.12
N LEU A 8 -12.09 -26.23 6.77
CA LEU A 8 -12.30 -24.78 6.87
C LEU A 8 -11.14 -24.08 7.61
N SER A 9 -10.65 -24.71 8.69
CA SER A 9 -9.52 -24.21 9.50
C SER A 9 -8.23 -24.16 8.68
N TRP A 10 -7.91 -25.22 7.94
CA TRP A 10 -6.74 -25.27 7.05
C TRP A 10 -6.81 -24.23 5.93
N LYS A 11 -8.00 -24.05 5.34
CA LYS A 11 -8.22 -23.07 4.28
C LYS A 11 -8.04 -21.63 4.79
N LYS A 12 -8.56 -21.32 6.00
CA LYS A 12 -8.35 -20.03 6.66
C LYS A 12 -6.88 -19.79 7.01
N ALA A 13 -6.19 -20.78 7.58
CA ALA A 13 -4.78 -20.66 7.92
C ALA A 13 -3.90 -20.34 6.69
N ASN A 14 -4.20 -20.99 5.55
CA ASN A 14 -3.50 -20.72 4.30
C ASN A 14 -3.77 -19.30 3.78
N LEU A 15 -5.01 -18.82 3.87
CA LEU A 15 -5.37 -17.45 3.47
C LEU A 15 -4.66 -16.39 4.34
N TYR A 16 -4.57 -16.57 5.66
CA TYR A 16 -3.79 -15.68 6.52
C TYR A 16 -2.30 -15.69 6.20
N LYS A 17 -1.74 -16.86 5.83
CA LYS A 17 -0.35 -16.94 5.36
C LYS A 17 -0.14 -16.11 4.10
N TRP A 18 -1.05 -16.21 3.13
CA TRP A 18 -1.00 -15.40 1.91
C TRP A 18 -1.19 -13.92 2.18
N ALA A 19 -2.13 -13.54 3.04
CA ALA A 19 -2.31 -12.14 3.45
C ALA A 19 -1.02 -11.57 4.08
N ASN A 20 -0.34 -12.35 4.93
CA ASN A 20 0.91 -11.93 5.54
C ASN A 20 2.04 -11.78 4.51
N ILE A 21 2.11 -12.67 3.52
CA ILE A 21 3.07 -12.57 2.41
C ILE A 21 2.81 -11.32 1.59
N LEU A 22 1.54 -11.04 1.24
CA LEU A 22 1.18 -9.83 0.50
C LEU A 22 1.54 -8.56 1.28
N ALA A 23 1.27 -8.51 2.59
CA ALA A 23 1.64 -7.38 3.42
C ALA A 23 3.17 -7.14 3.42
N LEU A 24 3.97 -8.21 3.56
CA LEU A 24 5.43 -8.10 3.49
C LEU A 24 5.91 -7.65 2.10
N ILE A 25 5.34 -8.20 1.03
CA ILE A 25 5.65 -7.78 -0.34
C ILE A 25 5.34 -6.29 -0.51
N THR A 26 4.15 -5.83 -0.09
CA THR A 26 3.78 -4.42 -0.14
C THR A 26 4.79 -3.57 0.60
N ILE A 27 5.19 -3.93 1.81
CA ILE A 27 6.19 -3.17 2.60
C ILE A 27 7.53 -3.09 1.87
N PHE A 28 8.13 -4.24 1.51
CA PHE A 28 9.48 -4.25 0.94
C PHE A 28 9.54 -3.61 -0.45
N TYR A 29 8.54 -3.91 -1.29
CA TYR A 29 8.46 -3.34 -2.63
C TYR A 29 8.33 -1.81 -2.56
N ASN A 30 7.41 -1.30 -1.73
CA ASN A 30 7.20 0.14 -1.61
C ASN A 30 8.35 0.88 -0.92
N ILE A 31 9.09 0.25 0.00
CA ILE A 31 10.33 0.86 0.53
C ILE A 31 11.34 1.08 -0.61
N ILE A 32 11.55 0.05 -1.44
CA ILE A 32 12.50 0.12 -2.55
C ILE A 32 12.03 1.15 -3.59
N GLU A 33 10.76 1.05 -4.01
CA GLU A 33 10.16 1.99 -4.95
C GLU A 33 10.21 3.43 -4.43
N GLY A 34 9.86 3.65 -3.17
CA GLY A 34 9.89 4.96 -2.52
C GLY A 34 11.29 5.58 -2.55
N ILE A 35 12.30 4.82 -2.14
CA ILE A 35 13.70 5.29 -2.14
C ILE A 35 14.18 5.61 -3.57
N VAL A 36 13.92 4.72 -4.52
CA VAL A 36 14.32 4.89 -5.93
C VAL A 36 13.62 6.11 -6.53
N SER A 37 12.31 6.23 -6.32
CA SER A 37 11.48 7.32 -6.85
C SER A 37 11.87 8.67 -6.27
N VAL A 38 12.14 8.76 -4.95
CA VAL A 38 12.64 9.98 -4.32
C VAL A 38 14.03 10.35 -4.88
N PHE A 39 14.93 9.38 -5.02
CA PHE A 39 16.28 9.62 -5.54
C PHE A 39 16.27 10.21 -6.97
N PHE A 40 15.53 9.58 -7.88
CA PHE A 40 15.39 10.09 -9.25
C PHE A 40 14.54 11.37 -9.30
N GLY A 41 13.52 11.50 -8.45
CA GLY A 41 12.68 12.69 -8.38
C GLY A 41 13.45 13.95 -7.98
N PHE A 42 14.41 13.83 -7.05
CA PHE A 42 15.34 14.91 -6.70
C PHE A 42 16.35 15.20 -7.80
N LYS A 43 16.88 14.16 -8.46
CA LYS A 43 17.93 14.31 -9.48
C LYS A 43 17.42 14.93 -10.78
N ASP A 44 16.23 14.52 -11.21
CA ASP A 44 15.63 14.88 -12.50
C ASP A 44 14.50 15.92 -12.35
N GLU A 45 14.42 16.59 -11.19
CA GLU A 45 13.41 17.61 -10.82
C GLU A 45 11.96 17.19 -11.12
N THR A 46 11.68 15.89 -11.05
CA THR A 46 10.41 15.33 -11.48
C THR A 46 9.47 15.18 -10.29
N ILE A 47 8.57 16.15 -10.15
CA ILE A 47 7.53 16.18 -9.11
C ILE A 47 6.66 14.92 -9.12
N ALA A 48 6.35 14.38 -10.30
CA ALA A 48 5.54 13.17 -10.41
C ALA A 48 6.22 11.98 -9.71
N LEU A 49 7.53 11.83 -9.90
CA LEU A 49 8.31 10.73 -9.32
C LEU A 49 8.53 10.94 -7.82
N PHE A 50 8.72 12.19 -7.40
CA PHE A 50 8.75 12.54 -5.99
C PHE A 50 7.41 12.22 -5.29
N GLY A 51 6.28 12.52 -5.96
CA GLY A 51 4.94 12.17 -5.51
C GLY A 51 4.75 10.67 -5.33
N PHE A 52 5.11 9.87 -6.34
CA PHE A 52 5.16 8.40 -6.23
C PHE A 52 6.03 7.93 -5.06
N GLY A 53 7.17 8.59 -4.86
CA GLY A 53 8.07 8.26 -3.76
C GLY A 53 7.43 8.44 -2.38
N ILE A 54 6.71 9.55 -2.17
CA ILE A 54 5.98 9.80 -0.92
C ILE A 54 4.81 8.83 -0.78
N ASP A 55 4.06 8.60 -1.86
CA ASP A 55 2.95 7.65 -1.93
C ASP A 55 3.41 6.29 -1.39
N SER A 56 4.48 5.70 -1.93
CA SER A 56 4.99 4.40 -1.47
C SER A 56 5.22 4.33 0.06
N PHE A 57 5.64 5.41 0.73
CA PHE A 57 5.77 5.40 2.19
C PHE A 57 4.42 5.33 2.92
N VAL A 58 3.35 5.90 2.36
CA VAL A 58 1.97 5.74 2.83
C VAL A 58 1.56 4.26 2.77
N GLU A 59 1.85 3.57 1.66
CA GLU A 59 1.58 2.13 1.51
C GLU A 59 2.37 1.28 2.50
N VAL A 60 3.59 1.69 2.85
CA VAL A 60 4.38 1.02 3.89
C VAL A 60 3.69 1.13 5.25
N ILE A 61 3.17 2.31 5.61
CA ILE A 61 2.46 2.51 6.87
C ILE A 61 1.19 1.64 6.92
N SER A 62 0.40 1.62 5.84
CA SER A 62 -0.79 0.75 5.74
C SER A 62 -0.41 -0.73 5.84
N GLY A 63 0.60 -1.15 5.08
CA GLY A 63 1.08 -2.53 5.03
C GLY A 63 1.58 -3.02 6.39
N VAL A 64 2.28 -2.17 7.15
CA VAL A 64 2.70 -2.48 8.53
C VAL A 64 1.49 -2.64 9.45
N GLY A 65 0.47 -1.79 9.32
CA GLY A 65 -0.80 -1.92 10.04
C GLY A 65 -1.47 -3.28 9.82
N ILE A 66 -1.56 -3.71 8.56
CA ILE A 66 -2.14 -5.01 8.19
C ILE A 66 -1.26 -6.19 8.64
N TRP A 67 0.06 -6.07 8.49
CA TRP A 67 0.98 -7.11 8.95
C TRP A 67 0.84 -7.34 10.47
N HIS A 68 0.77 -6.26 11.25
CA HIS A 68 0.51 -6.31 12.68
C HIS A 68 -0.84 -6.97 13.00
N MET A 69 -1.89 -6.59 12.28
CA MET A 69 -3.22 -7.19 12.42
C MET A 69 -3.21 -8.70 12.21
N ILE A 70 -2.62 -9.16 11.10
CA ILE A 70 -2.58 -10.59 10.77
C ILE A 70 -1.81 -11.36 11.85
N ARG A 71 -0.73 -10.77 12.36
CA ARG A 71 0.05 -11.36 13.47
C ARG A 71 -0.77 -11.44 14.76
N ARG A 72 -1.53 -10.41 15.11
CA ARG A 72 -2.42 -10.41 16.28
C ARG A 72 -3.54 -11.45 16.15
N LEU A 73 -4.22 -11.48 15.00
CA LEU A 73 -5.32 -12.42 14.75
C LEU A 73 -4.86 -13.88 14.90
N LYS A 74 -3.65 -14.19 14.43
CA LYS A 74 -3.05 -15.52 14.58
C LYS A 74 -2.75 -15.90 16.05
N GLN A 75 -2.41 -14.92 16.89
CA GLN A 75 -2.04 -15.17 18.30
C GLN A 75 -3.25 -15.21 19.23
N ASN A 76 -4.18 -14.26 19.09
CA ASN A 76 -5.22 -14.00 20.09
C ASN A 76 -6.66 -14.22 19.58
N GLY A 77 -6.86 -14.43 18.27
CA GLY A 77 -8.19 -14.66 17.68
C GLY A 77 -9.18 -13.50 17.79
N ASN A 78 -8.75 -12.34 18.32
CA ASN A 78 -9.62 -11.18 18.52
C ASN A 78 -9.73 -10.35 17.24
N GLU A 79 -10.94 -10.27 16.71
CA GLU A 79 -11.29 -9.54 15.49
C GLU A 79 -11.37 -8.02 15.68
N ASN A 80 -11.42 -7.52 16.92
CA ASN A 80 -11.47 -6.07 17.17
C ASN A 80 -10.11 -5.40 16.89
N PRO A 81 -10.09 -4.28 16.14
CA PRO A 81 -8.88 -3.51 15.91
C PRO A 81 -8.33 -2.91 17.19
N ASP A 82 -7.04 -3.09 17.43
CA ASP A 82 -6.33 -2.42 18.51
C ASP A 82 -6.04 -0.94 18.18
N ARG A 83 -5.40 -0.26 19.12
CA ARG A 83 -5.04 1.15 18.96
C ARG A 83 -4.04 1.36 17.83
N PHE A 84 -3.10 0.44 17.65
CA PHE A 84 -2.08 0.52 16.61
C PHE A 84 -2.69 0.48 15.21
N GLU A 85 -3.64 -0.40 14.97
CA GLU A 85 -4.35 -0.47 13.67
C GLU A 85 -5.14 0.79 13.37
N LYS A 86 -5.86 1.32 14.37
CA LYS A 86 -6.63 2.55 14.20
C LYS A 86 -5.73 3.75 13.94
N ASP A 87 -4.60 3.83 14.64
CA ASP A 87 -3.63 4.90 14.47
C ASP A 87 -2.93 4.78 13.11
N ALA A 88 -2.52 3.57 12.69
CA ALA A 88 -1.97 3.32 11.36
C ALA A 88 -2.94 3.76 10.25
N LEU A 89 -4.23 3.42 10.37
CA LEU A 89 -5.25 3.82 9.40
C LEU A 89 -5.46 5.35 9.36
N ARG A 90 -5.48 6.01 10.53
CA ARG A 90 -5.58 7.47 10.63
C ARG A 90 -4.38 8.17 10.00
N VAL A 91 -3.17 7.71 10.32
CA VAL A 91 -1.93 8.27 9.76
C VAL A 91 -1.92 8.10 8.24
N THR A 92 -2.28 6.91 7.74
CA THR A 92 -2.37 6.63 6.29
C THR A 92 -3.36 7.59 5.62
N GLY A 93 -4.58 7.72 6.16
CA GLY A 93 -5.59 8.63 5.61
C GLY A 93 -5.18 10.10 5.65
N THR A 94 -4.59 10.56 6.77
CA THR A 94 -4.08 11.93 6.88
C THR A 94 -2.93 12.19 5.91
N ALA A 95 -2.02 11.24 5.73
CA ALA A 95 -0.92 11.35 4.78
C ALA A 95 -1.43 11.47 3.34
N PHE A 96 -2.45 10.70 2.94
CA PHE A 96 -3.07 10.83 1.63
C PHE A 96 -3.68 12.21 1.39
N TYR A 97 -4.41 12.76 2.37
CA TYR A 97 -4.96 14.12 2.23
C TYR A 97 -3.85 15.16 2.05
N ILE A 98 -2.76 15.06 2.83
CA ILE A 98 -1.61 15.96 2.71
C ILE A 98 -0.95 15.81 1.34
N LEU A 99 -0.71 14.57 0.89
CA LEU A 99 -0.13 14.27 -0.41
C LEU A 99 -0.98 14.85 -1.54
N ALA A 100 -2.29 14.59 -1.53
CA ALA A 100 -3.21 15.07 -2.57
C ALA A 100 -3.22 16.60 -2.65
N ILE A 101 -3.33 17.29 -1.51
CA ILE A 101 -3.28 18.76 -1.46
C ILE A 101 -1.93 19.27 -1.96
N GLY A 102 -0.84 18.65 -1.54
CA GLY A 102 0.52 18.99 -1.97
C GLY A 102 0.67 18.88 -3.49
N LEU A 103 0.25 17.75 -4.07
CA LEU A 103 0.31 17.51 -5.52
C LEU A 103 -0.53 18.53 -6.30
N VAL A 104 -1.73 18.87 -5.83
CA VAL A 104 -2.58 19.89 -6.46
C VAL A 104 -1.89 21.26 -6.47
N ILE A 105 -1.36 21.70 -5.32
CA ILE A 105 -0.66 22.98 -5.21
C ILE A 105 0.55 23.00 -6.15
N ILE A 106 1.37 21.95 -6.13
CA ILE A 106 2.57 21.88 -6.96
C ILE A 106 2.20 21.85 -8.45
N ALA A 107 1.17 21.10 -8.85
CA ALA A 107 0.70 21.07 -10.23
C ALA A 107 0.27 22.46 -10.72
N ILE A 108 -0.49 23.18 -9.90
CA ILE A 108 -0.92 24.57 -10.18
C ILE A 108 0.31 25.48 -10.34
N LEU A 109 1.28 25.42 -9.42
CA LEU A 109 2.50 26.22 -9.49
C LEU A 109 3.33 25.93 -10.74
N ASN A 110 3.42 24.67 -11.18
CA ASN A 110 4.16 24.30 -12.38
C ASN A 110 3.51 24.85 -13.65
N ILE A 111 2.19 24.79 -13.73
CA ILE A 111 1.43 25.37 -14.85
C ILE A 111 1.67 26.89 -14.91
N TYR A 112 1.60 27.58 -13.77
CA TYR A 112 1.84 29.02 -13.73
C TYR A 112 3.29 29.40 -14.07
N GLN A 113 4.28 28.61 -13.65
CA GLN A 113 5.70 28.87 -13.90
C GLN A 113 6.18 28.39 -15.28
N GLY A 114 5.36 27.64 -16.02
CA GLY A 114 5.74 27.06 -17.31
C GLY A 114 6.89 26.05 -17.22
N HIS A 115 7.11 25.45 -16.05
CA HIS A 115 8.15 24.45 -15.84
C HIS A 115 7.86 23.21 -16.69
N LYS A 116 8.85 22.78 -17.48
CA LYS A 116 8.79 21.54 -18.26
C LYS A 116 9.70 20.51 -17.59
N PRO A 117 9.24 19.27 -17.37
CA PRO A 117 10.10 18.24 -16.79
C PRO A 117 11.25 17.94 -17.77
N GLU A 118 12.49 17.98 -17.26
CA GLU A 118 13.69 17.82 -18.09
C GLU A 118 13.87 16.38 -18.61
N THR A 119 13.47 15.37 -17.83
CA THR A 119 13.52 13.98 -18.26
C THR A 119 12.30 13.19 -17.79
N THR A 120 11.66 12.45 -18.69
CA THR A 120 10.44 11.68 -18.39
C THR A 120 10.62 10.17 -18.50
N LEU A 121 11.76 9.69 -19.02
CA LEU A 121 11.94 8.28 -19.34
C LEU A 121 11.94 7.39 -18.09
N TRP A 122 12.73 7.72 -17.07
CA TRP A 122 12.76 6.96 -15.81
C TRP A 122 11.44 7.06 -15.06
N GLY A 123 10.82 8.24 -15.05
CA GLY A 123 9.49 8.45 -14.48
C GLY A 123 8.44 7.53 -15.10
N ILE A 124 8.42 7.41 -16.43
CA ILE A 124 7.50 6.51 -17.14
C ILE A 124 7.80 5.04 -16.80
N ILE A 125 9.06 4.61 -16.85
CA ILE A 125 9.43 3.21 -16.56
C ILE A 125 9.00 2.83 -15.14
N ILE A 126 9.35 3.64 -14.15
CA ILE A 126 9.00 3.40 -12.74
C ILE A 126 7.48 3.39 -12.57
N SER A 127 6.77 4.36 -13.17
CA SER A 127 5.30 4.42 -13.09
C SER A 127 4.64 3.17 -13.68
N VAL A 128 5.10 2.69 -14.83
CA VAL A 128 4.56 1.48 -15.46
C VAL A 128 4.77 0.24 -14.59
N ILE A 129 5.97 0.10 -14.00
CA ILE A 129 6.29 -1.02 -13.10
C ILE A 129 5.44 -0.93 -11.83
N SER A 130 5.33 0.25 -11.23
CA SER A 130 4.52 0.51 -10.04
C SER A 130 3.06 0.16 -10.28
N ILE A 131 2.43 0.74 -11.30
CA ILE A 131 1.02 0.50 -11.64
C ILE A 131 0.77 -1.00 -11.90
N SER A 132 1.65 -1.68 -12.63
CA SER A 132 1.52 -3.11 -12.91
C SER A 132 1.59 -3.96 -11.64
N THR A 133 2.51 -3.59 -10.73
CA THR A 133 2.70 -4.28 -9.46
C THR A 133 1.54 -4.04 -8.50
N MET A 134 1.10 -2.78 -8.36
CA MET A 134 -0.05 -2.42 -7.51
C MET A 134 -1.32 -3.09 -8.01
N TRP A 135 -1.59 -3.08 -9.32
CA TRP A 135 -2.73 -3.78 -9.88
C TRP A 135 -2.76 -5.27 -9.51
N ALA A 136 -1.60 -5.94 -9.58
CA ALA A 136 -1.49 -7.32 -9.17
C ALA A 136 -1.77 -7.48 -7.66
N LEU A 137 -1.19 -6.62 -6.81
CA LEU A 137 -1.40 -6.65 -5.36
C LEU A 137 -2.87 -6.43 -4.99
N ILE A 138 -3.53 -5.43 -5.55
CA ILE A 138 -4.97 -5.16 -5.36
C ILE A 138 -5.79 -6.40 -5.70
N HIS A 139 -5.53 -7.02 -6.86
CA HIS A 139 -6.26 -8.21 -7.29
C HIS A 139 -6.15 -9.36 -6.28
N TYR A 140 -4.95 -9.63 -5.77
CA TYR A 140 -4.74 -10.69 -4.78
C TYR A 140 -5.28 -10.33 -3.39
N LYS A 141 -5.13 -9.08 -2.95
CA LYS A 141 -5.66 -8.59 -1.67
C LYS A 141 -7.19 -8.65 -1.66
N LEU A 142 -7.87 -8.20 -2.71
CA LEU A 142 -9.33 -8.32 -2.83
C LEU A 142 -9.79 -9.78 -2.82
N LYS A 143 -9.09 -10.66 -3.54
CA LYS A 143 -9.42 -12.10 -3.58
C LYS A 143 -9.29 -12.76 -2.21
N ILE A 144 -8.27 -12.40 -1.43
CA ILE A 144 -8.05 -12.95 -0.10
C ILE A 144 -8.97 -12.30 0.93
N GLY A 145 -9.13 -10.98 0.89
CA GLY A 145 -10.01 -10.20 1.76
C GLY A 145 -11.46 -10.69 1.68
N ASN A 146 -11.97 -10.93 0.46
CA ASN A 146 -13.30 -11.51 0.25
C ASN A 146 -13.43 -12.94 0.79
N LYS A 147 -12.40 -13.79 0.63
CA LYS A 147 -12.41 -15.16 1.15
C LYS A 147 -12.32 -15.23 2.67
N LEU A 148 -11.65 -14.26 3.29
CA LEU A 148 -11.54 -14.11 4.75
C LEU A 148 -12.68 -13.30 5.36
N ASN A 149 -13.50 -12.64 4.54
CA ASN A 149 -14.50 -11.65 4.94
C ASN A 149 -13.88 -10.56 5.86
N SER A 150 -12.64 -10.16 5.55
CA SER A 150 -11.85 -9.24 6.38
C SER A 150 -11.92 -7.83 5.81
N GLN A 151 -12.66 -6.95 6.50
CA GLN A 151 -12.77 -5.54 6.11
C GLN A 151 -11.41 -4.85 6.06
N ALA A 152 -10.51 -5.14 7.00
CA ALA A 152 -9.19 -4.52 7.04
C ALA A 152 -8.33 -4.84 5.81
N ILE A 153 -8.32 -6.10 5.33
CA ILE A 153 -7.59 -6.47 4.09
C ILE A 153 -8.21 -5.79 2.87
N LEU A 154 -9.54 -5.64 2.86
CA LEU A 154 -10.24 -4.93 1.79
C LEU A 154 -9.95 -3.42 1.81
N THR A 155 -9.84 -2.82 3.00
CA THR A 155 -9.47 -1.41 3.16
C THR A 155 -8.03 -1.15 2.71
N ASP A 156 -7.09 -2.04 3.05
CA ASP A 156 -5.71 -1.94 2.56
C ASP A 156 -5.59 -2.13 1.04
N ALA A 157 -6.44 -2.98 0.45
CA ALA A 157 -6.53 -3.11 -0.99
C ALA A 157 -7.05 -1.83 -1.69
N ALA A 158 -7.71 -0.93 -0.95
CA ALA A 158 -8.16 0.35 -1.47
C ALA A 158 -7.12 1.46 -1.31
N CYS A 159 -6.07 1.23 -0.50
CA CYS A 159 -4.93 2.14 -0.37
C CYS A 159 -3.81 1.81 -1.39
N THR A 160 -3.70 0.53 -1.79
CA THR A 160 -2.79 0.08 -2.86
C THR A 160 -3.32 0.46 -4.24
#